data_AF-A0A060BLL2-F1
#
_entry.id   AF-A0A060BLL2-F1
#
_cell.length_a   1.000
_cell.length_b   1.000
_cell.length_c   1.000
_cell.angle_alpha   90.00
_cell.angle_beta   90.00
_cell.angle_gamma   90.00
#
_symmetry.space_group_name_H-M   'P 1'
#
loop_
_entity.id
_entity.type
_entity.pdbx_description
1 polymer ?
#
loop_
_entity_poly.entity_id
_entity_poly.type
_entity_poly.pdbx_seq_one_letter_code
_entity_poly.pdbx_strand_id
1 'polypeptide(L)' 'MYRLAKVGFSQSYTYFTWRQHKAELQAYIEELNSGAPSECFRPHFFVNTPDINPLFLQHSGRSGHLIRAALATTLS' A
#
# COMPACT_ATOMS: atom_id res chain seq x y z
N MET A 1 6.86 -1.06 -11.57
CA MET A 1 7.26 -1.58 -10.24
C MET A 1 7.70 -3.05 -10.29
N TYR A 2 6.84 -3.99 -10.71
CA TYR A 2 7.09 -5.44 -10.57
C TYR A 2 8.38 -5.96 -11.21
N ARG A 3 8.86 -5.36 -12.30
CA ARG A 3 10.12 -5.77 -12.92
C ARG A 3 11.32 -5.62 -11.97
N LEU A 4 11.35 -4.57 -11.13
CA LEU A 4 12.44 -4.37 -10.16
C LEU A 4 12.43 -5.45 -9.08
N ALA A 5 11.26 -5.78 -8.54
CA ALA A 5 11.12 -6.88 -7.60
C ALA A 5 11.57 -8.21 -8.23
N LYS A 6 11.18 -8.47 -9.49
CA LYS A 6 11.60 -9.66 -10.23
C LYS A 6 13.11 -9.76 -10.45
N VAL A 7 13.83 -8.64 -10.56
CA VAL A 7 15.29 -8.63 -10.76
C VAL A 7 16.09 -8.47 -9.47
N GLY A 8 15.45 -8.56 -8.30
CA GLY A 8 16.16 -8.77 -7.02
C GLY A 8 15.94 -7.73 -5.93
N PHE A 9 15.06 -6.74 -6.12
CA PHE A 9 14.69 -5.85 -5.01
C PHE A 9 13.89 -6.61 -3.94
N SER A 10 14.39 -6.60 -2.70
CA SER A 10 13.79 -7.39 -1.60
C SER A 10 12.41 -6.90 -1.16
N GLN A 11 12.15 -5.59 -1.28
CA GLN A 11 10.88 -4.95 -0.97
C GLN A 11 10.61 -3.82 -1.96
N SER A 12 9.37 -3.33 -2.01
CA SER A 12 8.97 -2.25 -2.89
C SER A 12 7.91 -1.36 -2.26
N TYR A 13 8.05 -0.05 -2.46
CA TYR A 13 6.97 0.91 -2.26
C TYR A 13 5.76 0.58 -3.13
N THR A 14 4.60 1.12 -2.76
CA THR A 14 3.32 0.72 -3.34
C THR A 14 2.39 1.90 -3.57
N TYR A 15 1.27 1.65 -4.23
CA TYR A 15 0.22 2.64 -4.40
C TYR A 15 -0.73 2.76 -3.21
N PHE A 16 -0.40 2.16 -2.07
CA PHE A 16 -1.26 2.07 -0.90
C PHE A 16 -1.85 3.43 -0.48
N THR A 17 -1.04 4.50 -0.46
CA THR A 17 -1.46 5.86 -0.07
C THR A 17 -2.54 6.47 -0.97
N TRP A 18 -2.71 5.97 -2.20
CA TRP A 18 -3.72 6.40 -3.17
C TRP A 18 -4.85 5.37 -3.36
N ARG A 19 -4.96 4.37 -2.48
CA ARG A 19 -6.13 3.47 -2.39
C ARG A 19 -6.87 3.80 -1.11
N GLN A 20 -8.02 4.47 -1.23
CA GLN A 20 -8.75 5.03 -0.09
C GLN A 20 -10.12 4.36 0.09
N HIS A 21 -10.79 4.06 -1.02
CA HIS A 21 -12.10 3.45 -0.98
C HIS A 21 -11.99 1.92 -0.89
N LYS A 22 -13.03 1.29 -0.32
CA LYS A 22 -13.08 -0.16 -0.11
C LYS A 22 -12.76 -0.95 -1.38
N ALA A 23 -13.41 -0.62 -2.50
CA ALA A 23 -13.21 -1.31 -3.77
C ALA A 23 -11.77 -1.17 -4.29
N GLU A 24 -11.16 0.01 -4.13
CA GLU A 24 -9.77 0.25 -4.54
C GLU A 24 -8.78 -0.56 -3.73
N LEU A 25 -8.99 -0.64 -2.41
CA LEU A 25 -8.15 -1.42 -1.50
C LEU A 25 -8.28 -2.92 -1.81
N GLN A 26 -9.50 -3.42 -1.99
CA GLN A 26 -9.74 -4.83 -2.34
C GLN A 26 -9.08 -5.19 -3.67
N ALA A 27 -9.34 -4.41 -4.72
CA ALA A 27 -8.77 -4.66 -6.04
C ALA A 27 -7.23 -4.61 -6.00
N TYR A 28 -6.64 -3.69 -5.25
CA TYR A 28 -5.18 -3.58 -5.18
C TYR A 28 -4.54 -4.73 -4.41
N ILE A 29 -5.14 -5.17 -3.30
CA ILE A 29 -4.62 -6.32 -2.55
C ILE A 29 -4.77 -7.61 -3.36
N GLU A 30 -5.88 -7.75 -4.09
CA GLU A 30 -6.09 -8.87 -4.99
C GLU A 30 -5.07 -8.87 -6.13
N GLU A 31 -4.74 -7.71 -6.71
CA GLU A 31 -3.66 -7.56 -7.69
C GLU A 31 -2.30 -8.01 -7.11
N LEU A 32 -1.95 -7.57 -5.90
CA LEU A 32 -0.67 -7.90 -5.27
C LEU A 32 -0.55 -9.39 -4.89
N ASN A 33 -1.67 -10.02 -4.54
CA ASN A 33 -1.74 -11.42 -4.13
C ASN A 33 -2.05 -12.39 -5.28
N SER A 34 -2.16 -11.91 -6.52
CA SER A 34 -2.49 -12.73 -7.69
C SER A 34 -1.40 -12.69 -8.75
N GLY A 35 -1.24 -13.79 -9.49
CA GLY A 35 -0.41 -13.84 -10.69
C GLY A 35 1.10 -13.70 -10.41
N ALA A 36 1.80 -12.92 -11.24
CA ALA A 36 3.26 -12.76 -11.11
C ALA A 36 3.73 -11.90 -9.92
N PRO A 37 3.00 -10.85 -9.49
CA PRO A 37 3.36 -10.09 -8.29
C PRO A 37 3.49 -10.95 -7.03
N SER A 38 2.59 -11.90 -6.77
CA SER A 38 2.61 -12.71 -5.53
C SER A 38 3.91 -13.49 -5.34
N GLU A 39 4.58 -13.87 -6.43
CA GLU A 39 5.79 -14.69 -6.41
C GLU A 39 7.07 -13.89 -6.11
N CYS A 40 7.07 -12.57 -6.36
CA CYS A 40 8.31 -11.79 -6.32
C CYS A 40 8.19 -10.42 -5.67
N PHE A 41 6.99 -9.85 -5.58
CA PHE A 41 6.76 -8.50 -5.13
C PHE A 41 6.38 -8.48 -3.65
N ARG A 42 7.28 -7.98 -2.79
CA ARG A 42 7.00 -7.78 -1.36
C ARG A 42 6.62 -6.31 -1.11
N PRO A 43 5.33 -6.01 -0.88
CA PRO A 43 4.89 -4.64 -0.64
C PRO A 43 5.43 -4.11 0.70
N HIS A 44 5.75 -2.81 0.75
CA HIS A 44 5.97 -2.10 2.00
C HIS A 44 5.00 -0.92 2.10
N PHE A 45 3.98 -1.06 2.95
CA PHE A 45 2.88 -0.10 3.08
C PHE A 45 3.21 1.04 4.03
N PHE A 46 3.96 2.03 3.54
CA PHE A 46 4.05 3.32 4.22
C PHE A 46 2.69 4.03 4.24
N VAL A 47 2.24 4.43 5.43
CA VAL A 47 1.00 5.21 5.60
C VAL A 47 1.16 6.66 5.15
N ASN A 48 2.37 7.19 5.26
CA ASN A 48 2.84 8.48 4.75
C ASN A 48 4.38 8.43 4.57
N THR A 49 4.94 9.43 3.92
CA THR A 49 6.40 9.66 3.83
C THR A 49 6.69 11.16 3.98
N PRO A 50 7.96 11.59 4.12
CA PRO A 50 8.30 13.02 4.09
C PRO A 50 7.78 13.75 2.85
N ASP A 51 7.67 13.04 1.72
CA ASP A 51 7.22 13.58 0.43
C ASP A 51 5.72 13.39 0.16
N ILE A 52 5.06 12.48 0.89
CA ILE A 52 3.66 12.09 0.65
C ILE A 52 2.86 12.25 1.94
N ASN A 53 2.06 13.32 2.00
CA ASN A 53 0.98 13.51 2.96
C ASN A 53 -0.39 13.29 2.27
N PRO A 54 -0.99 12.08 2.31
CA PRO A 54 -2.20 11.76 1.55
C PRO A 54 -3.41 12.62 1.94
N LEU A 55 -4.24 13.00 0.96
CA LEU A 55 -5.47 13.80 1.19
C LEU A 55 -6.38 13.19 2.26
N PHE A 56 -6.49 11.87 2.33
CA PHE A 56 -7.28 11.22 3.39
C PHE A 56 -6.77 11.59 4.79
N LEU A 57 -5.44 11.59 5.02
CA LEU A 57 -4.87 11.95 6.32
C LEU A 57 -4.99 13.45 6.64
N GLN A 58 -4.98 14.31 5.62
CA GLN A 58 -5.16 15.76 5.79
C GLN A 58 -6.54 16.12 6.37
N HIS A 59 -7.60 15.39 6.00
CA HIS A 59 -8.99 15.74 6.35
C HIS A 59 -9.63 14.86 7.43
N SER A 60 -9.03 13.73 7.80
CA SER A 60 -9.65 12.74 8.68
C SER A 60 -9.23 12.84 10.16
N GLY A 61 -8.23 13.67 10.49
CA GLY A 61 -7.71 13.79 11.85
C GLY A 61 -7.16 12.47 12.40
N ARG A 62 -7.21 12.30 13.72
CA ARG A 62 -6.62 11.13 14.41
C ARG A 62 -7.23 9.80 13.98
N SER A 63 -8.54 9.74 13.74
CA SER A 63 -9.22 8.50 13.38
C SER A 63 -8.71 7.95 12.04
N GLY A 64 -8.49 8.81 11.05
CA GLY A 64 -7.92 8.35 9.78
C GLY A 64 -6.49 7.86 9.88
N HIS A 65 -5.66 8.43 10.76
CA HIS A 65 -4.33 7.90 11.04
C HIS A 65 -4.41 6.48 11.61
N LEU A 66 -5.33 6.23 12.55
CA LEU A 66 -5.55 4.89 13.12
C LEU A 66 -6.07 3.90 12.07
N ILE A 67 -6.98 4.33 11.20
CA ILE A 67 -7.48 3.51 10.08
C ILE A 67 -6.33 3.10 9.16
N ARG A 68 -5.49 4.06 8.72
CA ARG A 68 -4.37 3.76 7.82
C ARG A 68 -3.32 2.87 8.49
N ALA A 69 -3.02 3.09 9.77
CA ALA A 69 -2.10 2.24 10.53
C ALA A 69 -2.61 0.79 10.63
N ALA A 70 -3.89 0.61 10.98
CA ALA A 70 -4.50 -0.72 11.04
C ALA A 70 -4.43 -1.42 9.68
N LEU A 71 -4.87 -0.76 8.61
CA LEU A 71 -4.84 -1.32 7.25
C LEU A 71 -3.43 -1.67 6.79
N ALA A 72 -2.44 -0.80 6.99
CA ALA A 72 -1.07 -1.06 6.57
C ALA A 72 -0.46 -2.26 7.30
N THR A 73 -0.83 -2.46 8.57
CA THR A 73 -0.25 -3.50 9.44
C THR A 73 -0.88 -4.86 9.20
N THR A 74 -2.16 -4.92 8.81
CA THR A 74 -2.89 -6.20 8.68
C THR A 74 -3.03 -6.71 7.24
N LEU A 75 -2.64 -5.91 6.25
CA LEU A 75 -2.77 -6.24 4.82
C LEU A 75 -1.44 -6.47 4.09
N SER A 76 -0.31 -6.28 4.78
CA SER A 76 1.04 -6.42 4.20
C SER A 76 1.59 -7.82 4.32
#